data_AF-A0A1H0V2X6-F1
#
_entry.id   AF-A0A1H0V2X6-F1
#
_cell.length_a   1.000
_cell.length_b   1.000
_cell.length_c   1.000
_cell.angle_alpha   90.00
_cell.angle_beta   90.00
_cell.angle_gamma   90.00
#
_symmetry.space_group_name_H-M   'P 1'
#
loop_
_entity.id
_entity.type
_entity.pdbx_description
1 polymer ?
#
loop_
_entity_poly.entity_id
_entity_poly.type
_entity_poly.pdbx_seq_one_letter_code
_entity_poly.pdbx_strand_id
1 'polypeptide(L)' 'MKSGYELLSWVNDKDGREYVCTISDNGKKKSFEQLTEEEKRRCTNVNQIVGTERW' A
#
# COMPACT_ATOMS: atom_id res chain seq x y z
N MET A 1 -22.29 -0.04 6.84
CA MET A 1 -21.19 -0.61 6.04
C MET A 1 -20.52 0.54 5.30
N LYS A 2 -19.34 0.99 5.74
CA LYS A 2 -18.51 1.89 4.93
C LYS A 2 -17.82 1.01 3.88
N SER A 3 -17.85 1.46 2.64
CA SER A 3 -17.50 0.67 1.47
C SER A 3 -16.01 0.29 1.53
N GLY A 4 -15.65 -0.97 1.26
CA GLY A 4 -14.27 -1.48 1.42
C GLY A 4 -13.19 -0.79 0.59
N TYR A 5 -13.58 0.07 -0.35
CA TYR A 5 -12.69 0.88 -1.18
C TYR A 5 -12.18 2.16 -0.48
N GLU A 6 -12.83 2.63 0.59
CA GLU A 6 -12.47 3.89 1.28
C GLU A 6 -11.21 3.77 2.17
N LEU A 7 -10.56 2.60 2.20
CA LEU A 7 -9.40 2.31 3.05
C LEU A 7 -8.15 1.96 2.25
N LEU A 8 -8.11 2.26 0.95
CA LEU A 8 -6.92 2.03 0.13
C LEU A 8 -5.94 3.19 0.28
N SER A 9 -4.75 2.89 0.79
CA SER A 9 -3.66 3.83 0.95
C SER A 9 -2.48 3.42 0.07
N TRP A 10 -1.99 4.36 -0.72
CA TRP A 10 -0.77 4.19 -1.49
C TRP A 10 0.42 4.57 -0.62
N VAL A 11 1.37 3.66 -0.46
CA VAL A 11 2.60 3.89 0.31
C VAL A 11 3.82 3.48 -0.52
N ASN A 12 4.95 4.11 -0.25
CA ASN A 12 6.21 3.76 -0.90
C ASN A 12 7.23 3.33 0.16
N ASP A 13 8.15 2.45 -0.21
CA ASP A 13 9.34 2.20 0.60
C ASP A 13 10.49 3.14 0.20
N LYS A 14 11.56 3.17 1.01
CA LYS A 14 12.80 3.89 0.72
C LYS A 14 13.50 3.47 -0.59
N ASP A 15 13.23 2.26 -1.09
CA ASP A 15 13.83 1.69 -2.29
C ASP A 15 13.01 2.06 -3.55
N GLY A 16 11.94 2.85 -3.39
CA GLY A 16 11.08 3.32 -4.47
C GLY A 16 10.01 2.32 -4.89
N ARG A 17 9.81 1.23 -4.13
CA ARG A 17 8.72 0.29 -4.37
C ARG A 17 7.42 0.86 -3.86
N GLU A 18 6.38 0.56 -4.57
CA GLU A 18 5.03 1.03 -4.34
C GLU A 18 4.14 -0.11 -3.86
N TYR A 19 3.29 0.22 -2.89
CA TYR A 19 2.38 -0.71 -2.26
C TYR A 19 1.00 -0.07 -2.14
N VAL A 20 -0.02 -0.88 -2.38
CA VAL A 20 -1.41 -0.52 -2.09
C VAL A 20 -1.85 -1.30 -0.87
N CYS A 21 -2.21 -0.58 0.20
CA CYS A 21 -2.56 -1.17 1.49
C CYS A 21 -4.03 -0.90 1.84
N THR A 22 -4.72 -1.91 2.35
CA THR A 22 -6.06 -1.74 2.94
C THR A 22 -5.93 -1.40 4.42
N ILE A 23 -5.72 -0.13 4.71
CA ILE A 23 -5.52 0.40 6.06
C ILE A 23 -6.35 1.66 6.26
N SER A 24 -6.90 1.83 7.47
CA SER A 24 -7.61 3.05 7.86
C SER A 24 -6.58 4.16 8.12
N ASP A 25 -6.02 4.75 7.06
CA ASP A 25 -5.04 5.82 7.22
C ASP A 25 -5.72 7.17 7.49
N ASN A 26 -5.38 7.78 8.62
CA ASN A 26 -5.78 9.13 9.00
C ASN A 26 -4.81 10.20 8.46
N GLY A 27 -4.19 9.96 7.30
CA GLY A 27 -3.32 10.90 6.58
C GLY A 27 -1.89 11.06 7.13
N LYS A 28 -1.41 10.12 7.96
CA LYS A 28 -0.14 10.30 8.71
C LYS A 28 1.00 9.39 8.29
N LYS A 29 0.74 8.22 7.69
CA LYS A 29 1.81 7.27 7.31
C LYS A 29 1.99 7.31 5.81
N LYS A 30 3.17 7.77 5.35
CA LYS A 30 3.50 7.87 3.91
C LYS A 30 4.43 6.76 3.44
N SER A 31 5.20 6.14 4.34
CA SER A 31 6.20 5.13 4.01
C SER A 31 5.85 3.74 4.59
N PHE A 32 6.17 2.69 3.83
CA PHE A 32 5.91 1.28 4.16
C PHE A 32 6.59 0.86 5.48
N GLU A 33 7.74 1.42 5.79
CA GLU A 33 8.53 1.16 7.00
C GLU A 33 7.85 1.69 8.27
N GLN A 34 6.96 2.68 8.13
CA GLN A 34 6.18 3.25 9.24
C GLN A 34 4.93 2.42 9.58
N LEU A 35 4.65 1.39 8.79
CA LEU A 35 3.56 0.45 9.04
C LEU A 35 3.97 -0.59 10.08
N THR A 36 3.02 -1.00 10.90
CA THR A 36 3.14 -2.18 11.75
C THR A 36 3.18 -3.46 10.90
N GLU A 37 3.67 -4.55 11.46
CA GLU A 37 3.71 -5.84 10.76
C GLU A 37 2.31 -6.34 10.36
N GLU A 38 1.27 -6.02 11.12
CA GLU A 38 -0.12 -6.34 10.76
C GLU A 38 -0.61 -5.51 9.57
N GLU A 39 -0.28 -4.21 9.53
CA GLU A 39 -0.61 -3.33 8.42
C GLU A 39 0.12 -3.75 7.13
N LYS A 40 1.42 -4.10 7.22
CA LYS A 40 2.21 -4.57 6.07
C LYS A 40 1.62 -5.83 5.42
N ARG A 41 1.03 -6.73 6.22
CA ARG A 41 0.35 -7.94 5.70
C ARG A 41 -0.90 -7.62 4.87
N ARG A 42 -1.46 -6.42 5.03
CA ARG A 42 -2.62 -5.93 4.26
C ARG A 42 -2.20 -5.09 3.05
N CYS A 43 -0.92 -5.12 2.69
CA CYS A 43 -0.37 -4.42 1.54
C CYS A 43 -0.05 -5.36 0.39
N THR A 44 -0.32 -4.89 -0.83
CA THR A 44 0.06 -5.56 -2.07
C THR A 44 1.16 -4.77 -2.75
N ASN A 45 2.28 -5.43 -3.04
CA ASN A 45 3.38 -4.82 -3.79
C ASN A 45 2.98 -4.70 -5.27
N VAL A 46 2.68 -3.48 -5.71
CA VAL A 46 2.24 -3.27 -7.10
C VAL A 46 3.39 -3.38 -8.08
N ASN A 47 4.65 -3.23 -7.65
CA ASN A 47 5.83 -3.41 -8.54
C ASN A 47 5.96 -4.85 -9.04
N GLN A 48 5.34 -5.83 -8.36
CA GLN A 48 5.26 -7.21 -8.85
C GLN A 48 4.18 -7.41 -9.93
N ILE A 49 3.27 -6.44 -10.06
CA ILE A 49 2.19 -6.44 -11.04
C ILE A 49 2.60 -5.59 -12.25
N VAL A 50 3.22 -4.43 -12.02
CA VAL A 50 3.78 -3.57 -13.07
C VAL A 50 5.11 -4.14 -13.56
N GLY A 51 5.02 -5.15 -14.43
CA GLY A 51 6.18 -5.81 -15.02
C GLY A 51 5.85 -6.90 -16.03
N THR A 52 4.59 -7.30 -16.17
CA THR A 52 4.22 -8.35 -17.14
C THR A 52 3.89 -7.83 -18.53
N GLU A 53 3.25 -6.67 -18.71
CA GLU A 53 2.94 -6.16 -20.06
C GLU A 53 2.89 -4.63 -20.08
N ARG A 54 4.01 -3.99 -20.45
CA ARG A 54 3.99 -2.61 -20.95
C ARG A 54 3.32 -2.64 -22.33
N TRP A 55 2.07 -2.21 -22.42
CA TRP A 55 1.42 -1.81 -23.67
C TRP A 55 1.53 -0.30 -23.87
#